data_AF-A0A6C5YIQ1-F1
#
_entry.id   AF-A0A6C5YIQ1-F1
#
_cell.length_a   1.000
_cell.length_b   1.000
_cell.length_c   1.000
_cell.angle_alpha   90.00
_cell.angle_beta   90.00
_cell.angle_gamma   90.00
#
_symmetry.space_group_name_H-M   'P 1'
#
loop_
_entity.id
_entity.type
_entity.pdbx_description
1 polymer ?
#
loop_
_entity_poly.entity_id
_entity_poly.type
_entity_poly.pdbx_seq_one_letter_code
_entity_poly.pdbx_strand_id
1 'polypeptide(L)'
;MSLMVISMACVGFFLLQRAWSHVDGQDKPFLSAWPSAVVPQGEHVSLQCHSHLGFTIFSLYKEDGVPAPELYNRRFWKDILLGPVTPAHAGTYRCRGSHLHSPTEWSAPSNPLVITVTGVYRKPSLLAHPGPLVKSGEMVVLQCWSDMKFEHFLLHREGITEDPLHLTGQLHDGGSQANSSVGPMIPALAGTYRCFGSVAYSPYEWSAPSDPLDIVIIGLYEKPSLSAQPGPTVQAGENVTLSCSSQSSFDIYRLSRDGEAHGLRLPAVPRVSGTFKADFPLGPATHGGNYRCFGSFRALPYVWSHPSDPLPISVTGNSSSTWSSPTEPSSNTGIPRHLHVLIVSSVVIIPFTILLFFLLHRWCSNKKNAAVMDQEPAGDRTVNREDSDEQDPQEVTYAQLDHRVFTQRKIARPSQRPKRPPTDTSVYIELPNADPRSLSPAHEHHSQALRGSSRETTALSQTQVAGSNVPAAGI
;
A
#
# COMPACT_ATOMS: atom_id res chain seq x y z
N MET A 1 -67.25 26.78 20.25
CA MET A 1 -66.58 26.01 19.17
C MET A 1 -66.00 24.77 19.80
N SER A 2 -66.42 23.59 19.33
CA SER A 2 -66.24 22.30 20.03
C SER A 2 -64.78 21.82 20.02
N LEU A 3 -64.34 21.19 21.12
CA LEU A 3 -63.01 20.59 21.32
C LEU A 3 -62.57 19.64 20.18
N MET A 4 -63.51 19.06 19.42
CA MET A 4 -63.18 18.24 18.25
C MET A 4 -62.55 19.03 17.09
N VAL A 5 -62.86 20.32 16.94
CA VAL A 5 -62.29 21.16 15.86
C VAL A 5 -60.82 21.49 16.15
N ILE A 6 -60.46 21.68 17.43
CA ILE A 6 -59.09 21.93 17.88
C ILE A 6 -58.24 20.65 17.73
N SER A 7 -58.81 19.48 18.04
CA SER A 7 -58.12 18.19 17.90
C SER A 7 -57.78 17.84 16.45
N MET A 8 -58.69 18.11 15.50
CA MET A 8 -58.44 17.82 14.08
C MET A 8 -57.46 18.82 13.45
N ALA A 9 -57.41 20.06 13.93
CA ALA A 9 -56.40 21.04 13.53
C ALA A 9 -55.00 20.65 14.03
N CYS A 10 -54.88 20.13 15.26
CA CYS A 10 -53.60 19.63 15.78
C CYS A 10 -53.12 18.37 15.03
N VAL A 11 -53.98 17.39 14.76
CA VAL A 11 -53.60 16.19 13.98
C VAL A 11 -53.28 16.55 12.53
N GLY A 12 -53.99 17.51 11.92
CA GLY A 12 -53.66 18.06 10.61
C GLY A 12 -52.31 18.80 10.57
N PHE A 13 -51.96 19.54 11.62
CA PHE A 13 -50.67 20.22 11.75
C PHE A 13 -49.52 19.23 11.98
N PHE A 14 -49.73 18.17 12.78
CA PHE A 14 -48.75 17.09 12.95
C PHE A 14 -48.59 16.21 11.71
N LEU A 15 -49.62 16.06 10.86
CA LEU A 15 -49.52 15.38 9.57
C LEU A 15 -48.86 16.24 8.49
N LEU A 16 -49.05 17.58 8.51
CA LEU A 16 -48.28 18.51 7.66
C LEU A 16 -46.81 18.59 8.11
N GLN A 17 -46.54 18.54 9.42
CA GLN A 17 -45.17 18.44 9.94
C GLN A 17 -44.54 17.06 9.70
N ARG A 18 -45.33 15.97 9.60
CA ARG A 18 -44.82 14.64 9.19
C ARG A 18 -44.61 14.49 7.69
N ALA A 19 -45.26 15.30 6.86
CA ALA A 19 -44.89 15.42 5.45
C ALA A 19 -43.58 16.21 5.26
N TRP A 20 -43.16 16.97 6.28
CA TRP A 20 -41.92 17.77 6.30
C TRP A 20 -40.96 17.31 7.40
N SER A 21 -40.99 16.03 7.75
CA SER A 21 -39.85 15.38 8.40
C SER A 21 -39.11 14.61 7.31
N HIS A 22 -37.92 15.10 6.96
CA HIS A 22 -36.87 14.44 6.17
C HIS A 22 -36.72 14.85 4.69
N VAL A 23 -36.12 16.02 4.46
CA VAL A 23 -35.15 16.24 3.36
C VAL A 23 -34.02 17.13 3.91
N ASP A 24 -33.10 16.54 4.69
CA ASP A 24 -31.84 17.18 5.09
C ASP A 24 -30.76 16.96 4.00
N GLY A 25 -31.16 17.17 2.75
CA GLY A 25 -30.33 16.82 1.59
C GLY A 25 -30.72 17.62 0.37
N GLN A 26 -29.97 18.69 0.09
CA GLN A 26 -29.54 19.04 -1.28
C GLN A 26 -28.55 20.23 -1.35
N ASP A 27 -28.18 20.92 -0.26
CA ASP A 27 -27.35 22.16 -0.32
C ASP A 27 -25.82 21.96 -0.15
N LYS A 28 -25.28 20.83 -0.61
CA LYS A 28 -23.83 20.58 -0.56
C LYS A 28 -23.28 20.03 -1.88
N PRO A 29 -22.05 20.41 -2.27
CA PRO A 29 -21.40 19.84 -3.44
C PRO A 29 -20.93 18.40 -3.16
N PHE A 30 -20.61 17.67 -4.21
CA PHE A 30 -20.04 16.33 -4.18
C PHE A 30 -18.58 16.36 -4.63
N LEU A 31 -17.72 15.70 -3.86
CA LEU A 31 -16.29 15.59 -4.13
C LEU A 31 -15.93 14.17 -4.56
N SER A 32 -15.25 14.02 -5.68
CA SER A 32 -14.70 12.74 -6.17
C SER A 32 -13.24 12.85 -6.56
N ALA A 33 -12.55 11.70 -6.59
CA ALA A 33 -11.21 11.55 -7.15
C ALA A 33 -11.26 10.73 -8.44
N TRP A 34 -10.43 11.10 -9.40
CA TRP A 34 -10.23 10.39 -10.66
C TRP A 34 -8.72 10.24 -10.96
N PRO A 35 -8.22 9.05 -11.33
CA PRO A 35 -8.95 7.79 -11.55
C PRO A 35 -9.32 7.03 -10.26
N SER A 36 -8.65 7.31 -9.14
CA SER A 36 -8.89 6.67 -7.84
C SER A 36 -8.47 7.59 -6.70
N ALA A 37 -9.09 7.42 -5.52
CA ALA A 37 -8.70 8.10 -4.28
C ALA A 37 -7.47 7.46 -3.61
N VAL A 38 -7.08 6.25 -4.05
CA VAL A 38 -5.84 5.57 -3.64
C VAL A 38 -4.78 5.82 -4.70
N VAL A 39 -3.75 6.60 -4.34
CA VAL A 39 -2.78 7.16 -5.29
C VAL A 39 -1.36 6.72 -4.92
N PRO A 40 -0.59 6.12 -5.83
CA PRO A 40 0.82 5.83 -5.60
C PRO A 40 1.64 7.12 -5.44
N GLN A 41 2.65 7.09 -4.57
CA GLN A 41 3.57 8.20 -4.40
C GLN A 41 4.25 8.56 -5.74
N GLY A 42 4.27 9.85 -6.07
CA GLY A 42 4.81 10.39 -7.32
C GLY A 42 3.80 10.50 -8.46
N GLU A 43 2.62 9.88 -8.34
CA GLU A 43 1.55 9.97 -9.34
C GLU A 43 0.66 11.21 -9.15
N HIS A 44 -0.36 11.35 -9.99
CA HIS A 44 -1.33 12.45 -9.94
C HIS A 44 -2.76 11.94 -9.80
N VAL A 45 -3.63 12.75 -9.19
CA VAL A 45 -5.07 12.51 -9.10
C VAL A 45 -5.83 13.82 -9.37
N SER A 46 -6.92 13.75 -10.12
CA SER A 46 -7.81 14.90 -10.30
C SER A 46 -8.93 14.83 -9.27
N LEU A 47 -9.05 15.87 -8.44
CA LEU A 47 -10.18 16.02 -7.53
C LEU A 47 -11.24 16.89 -8.20
N GLN A 48 -12.45 16.36 -8.30
CA GLN A 48 -13.58 17.03 -8.93
C GLN A 48 -14.63 17.36 -7.89
N CYS A 49 -14.98 18.64 -7.80
CA CYS A 49 -16.11 19.09 -7.00
C CYS A 49 -17.26 19.46 -7.96
N HIS A 50 -18.42 18.85 -7.78
CA HIS A 50 -19.59 19.09 -8.61
C HIS A 50 -20.82 19.42 -7.77
N SER A 51 -21.75 20.17 -8.34
CA SER A 51 -23.01 20.50 -7.68
C SER A 51 -24.12 20.63 -8.69
N HIS A 52 -25.30 20.13 -8.33
CA HIS A 52 -26.53 20.35 -9.10
C HIS A 52 -27.11 21.75 -8.89
N LEU A 53 -26.58 22.51 -7.93
CA LEU A 53 -27.05 23.84 -7.56
C LEU A 53 -26.36 24.97 -8.33
N GLY A 54 -25.56 24.68 -9.37
CA GLY A 54 -24.96 25.72 -10.20
C GLY A 54 -23.87 26.56 -9.50
N PHE A 55 -23.20 26.00 -8.50
CA PHE A 55 -21.94 26.58 -8.00
C PHE A 55 -20.90 26.60 -9.12
N THR A 56 -20.18 27.71 -9.23
CA THR A 56 -19.19 27.94 -10.30
C THR A 56 -17.77 27.99 -9.75
N ILE A 57 -17.61 28.38 -8.49
CA ILE A 57 -16.32 28.46 -7.81
C ILE A 57 -16.36 27.46 -6.67
N PHE A 58 -15.32 26.65 -6.56
CA PHE A 58 -15.14 25.68 -5.50
C PHE A 58 -13.85 25.95 -4.74
N SER A 59 -13.87 25.64 -3.45
CA SER A 59 -12.70 25.66 -2.57
C SER A 59 -12.52 24.27 -1.96
N LEU A 60 -11.29 23.76 -1.98
CA LEU A 60 -10.90 22.49 -1.39
C LEU A 60 -10.13 22.77 -0.11
N TYR A 61 -10.44 22.04 0.95
CA TYR A 61 -9.64 22.07 2.16
C TYR A 61 -9.46 20.65 2.71
N LYS A 62 -8.38 20.48 3.46
CA LYS A 62 -8.02 19.24 4.15
C LYS A 62 -8.49 19.37 5.60
N GLU A 63 -9.21 18.37 6.12
CA GLU A 63 -9.67 18.36 7.52
C GLU A 63 -8.53 18.02 8.48
N ASP A 64 -7.67 17.07 8.08
CA ASP A 64 -6.60 16.54 8.92
C ASP A 64 -5.24 17.15 8.54
N GLY A 65 -4.69 17.96 9.44
CA GLY A 65 -3.36 18.55 9.31
C GLY A 65 -3.30 19.76 8.37
N VAL A 66 -2.07 20.21 8.05
CA VAL A 66 -1.84 21.37 7.18
C VAL A 66 -1.92 20.90 5.72
N PRO A 67 -2.75 21.53 4.86
CA PRO A 67 -2.77 21.21 3.44
C PRO A 67 -1.42 21.53 2.80
N ALA A 68 -1.07 20.80 1.73
CA ALA A 68 0.09 21.16 0.92
C ALA A 68 0.00 22.64 0.49
N PRO A 69 1.12 23.39 0.45
CA PRO A 69 1.10 24.84 0.17
C PRO A 69 0.33 25.19 -1.11
N GLU A 70 0.38 24.32 -2.11
CA GLU A 70 -0.28 24.45 -3.40
C GLU A 70 -1.81 24.39 -3.32
N LEU A 71 -2.38 23.81 -2.26
CA LEU A 71 -3.83 23.69 -2.05
C LEU A 71 -4.40 24.77 -1.14
N TYR A 72 -3.55 25.54 -0.47
CA TYR A 72 -3.99 26.52 0.50
C TYR A 72 -4.82 27.63 -0.16
N ASN A 73 -6.09 27.77 0.27
CA ASN A 73 -7.06 28.74 -0.27
C ASN A 73 -7.22 28.68 -1.80
N ARG A 74 -6.94 27.53 -2.42
CA ARG A 74 -7.03 27.40 -3.88
C ARG A 74 -8.48 27.28 -4.32
N ARG A 75 -8.92 28.24 -5.12
CA ARG A 75 -10.23 28.24 -5.78
C ARG A 75 -10.12 27.64 -7.17
N PHE A 76 -11.09 26.81 -7.56
CA PHE A 76 -11.13 26.14 -8.86
C PHE A 76 -12.57 26.02 -9.36
N TRP A 77 -12.75 25.81 -10.67
CA TRP A 77 -14.08 25.85 -11.30
C TRP A 77 -14.74 24.48 -11.42
N LYS A 78 -13.95 23.40 -11.55
CA LYS A 78 -14.48 22.04 -11.77
C LYS A 78 -13.55 20.99 -11.17
N ASP A 79 -12.33 20.94 -11.66
CA ASP A 79 -11.32 19.99 -11.24
C ASP A 79 -10.01 20.69 -10.83
N ILE A 80 -9.29 20.03 -9.94
CA ILE A 80 -7.95 20.38 -9.51
C ILE A 80 -7.07 19.14 -9.63
N LEU A 81 -5.97 19.26 -10.37
CA LEU A 81 -4.94 18.23 -10.42
C LEU A 81 -4.09 18.31 -9.16
N LEU A 82 -4.00 17.19 -8.44
CA LEU A 82 -3.19 17.00 -7.25
C LEU A 82 -2.00 16.10 -7.61
N GLY A 83 -0.79 16.61 -7.40
CA GLY A 83 0.44 15.82 -7.49
C GLY A 83 1.59 16.55 -8.21
N PRO A 84 2.82 16.00 -8.19
CA PRO A 84 3.16 14.63 -7.78
C PRO A 84 2.84 14.35 -6.31
N VAL A 85 2.09 13.28 -6.04
CA VAL A 85 1.56 13.00 -4.70
C VAL A 85 2.69 12.57 -3.76
N THR A 86 2.62 13.04 -2.52
CA THR A 86 3.57 12.81 -1.44
C THR A 86 2.78 12.49 -0.16
N PRO A 87 3.41 11.95 0.90
CA PRO A 87 2.70 11.67 2.15
C PRO A 87 1.92 12.88 2.72
N ALA A 88 2.40 14.11 2.49
CA ALA A 88 1.72 15.33 2.92
C ALA A 88 0.32 15.53 2.29
N HIS A 89 0.06 14.91 1.14
CA HIS A 89 -1.22 14.94 0.45
C HIS A 89 -2.22 13.88 0.97
N ALA A 90 -1.79 12.94 1.82
CA ALA A 90 -2.65 11.93 2.39
C ALA A 90 -3.58 12.55 3.46
N GLY A 91 -4.89 12.26 3.43
CA GLY A 91 -5.83 12.76 4.42
C GLY A 91 -7.26 12.94 3.93
N THR A 92 -8.11 13.48 4.80
CA THR A 92 -9.51 13.73 4.50
C THR A 92 -9.71 15.11 3.87
N TYR A 93 -10.37 15.16 2.72
CA TYR A 93 -10.66 16.38 1.98
C TYR A 93 -12.16 16.63 1.89
N ARG A 94 -12.54 17.92 1.90
CA ARG A 94 -13.90 18.37 1.61
C ARG A 94 -13.86 19.57 0.68
N CYS A 95 -14.91 19.71 -0.14
CA CYS A 95 -15.09 20.89 -0.96
C CYS A 95 -16.32 21.71 -0.54
N ARG A 96 -16.27 23.01 -0.82
CA ARG A 96 -17.41 23.94 -0.73
C ARG A 96 -17.56 24.64 -2.06
N GLY A 97 -18.78 25.05 -2.39
CA GLY A 97 -19.10 25.79 -3.59
C GLY A 97 -19.64 27.19 -3.29
N SER A 98 -19.44 28.12 -4.21
CA SER A 98 -20.03 29.45 -4.20
C SER A 98 -20.53 29.82 -5.60
N HIS A 99 -21.46 30.77 -5.66
CA HIS A 99 -21.93 31.35 -6.92
C HIS A 99 -21.03 32.50 -7.37
N LEU A 100 -21.03 32.78 -8.67
CA LEU A 100 -20.25 33.86 -9.26
C LEU A 100 -20.69 35.25 -8.75
N HIS A 101 -21.98 35.40 -8.45
CA HIS A 101 -22.60 36.65 -8.00
C HIS A 101 -22.49 36.88 -6.48
N SER A 102 -22.13 35.85 -5.71
CA SER A 102 -21.91 35.91 -4.26
C SER A 102 -20.67 35.08 -3.86
N PRO A 103 -19.46 35.49 -4.31
CA PRO A 103 -18.24 34.68 -4.15
C PRO A 103 -17.74 34.55 -2.71
N THR A 104 -18.39 35.24 -1.76
CA THR A 104 -18.05 35.24 -0.32
C THR A 104 -18.97 34.31 0.49
N GLU A 105 -20.08 33.86 -0.10
CA GLU A 105 -21.04 32.96 0.54
C GLU A 105 -20.74 31.52 0.12
N TRP A 106 -20.32 30.70 1.08
CA TRP A 106 -19.95 29.31 0.85
C TRP A 106 -21.06 28.37 1.26
N SER A 107 -21.30 27.35 0.43
CA SER A 107 -22.22 26.28 0.75
C SER A 107 -21.73 25.37 1.89
N ALA A 108 -22.63 24.50 2.34
CA ALA A 108 -22.28 23.44 3.26
C ALA A 108 -21.18 22.54 2.65
N PRO A 109 -20.26 21.99 3.46
CA PRO A 109 -19.19 21.16 2.95
C PRO A 109 -19.71 19.84 2.38
N SER A 110 -18.99 19.33 1.36
CA SER A 110 -19.23 18.01 0.78
C SER A 110 -19.06 16.90 1.82
N ASN A 111 -19.50 15.69 1.46
CA ASN A 111 -19.05 14.49 2.17
C ASN A 111 -17.50 14.40 2.09
N PRO A 112 -16.85 13.82 3.12
CA PRO A 112 -15.41 13.65 3.13
C PRO A 112 -14.97 12.69 2.02
N LEU A 113 -13.86 13.03 1.37
CA LEU A 113 -13.12 12.16 0.46
C LEU A 113 -11.74 11.91 1.05
N VAL A 114 -11.42 10.65 1.33
CA VAL A 114 -10.12 10.25 1.87
C VAL A 114 -9.15 10.00 0.72
N ILE A 115 -8.05 10.74 0.70
CA ILE A 115 -6.93 10.48 -0.22
C ILE A 115 -5.88 9.65 0.50
N THR A 116 -5.64 8.47 -0.05
CA THR A 116 -4.72 7.48 0.51
C THR A 116 -3.49 7.43 -0.37
N VAL A 117 -2.30 7.59 0.22
CA VAL A 117 -1.02 7.55 -0.52
C VAL A 117 -0.36 6.20 -0.29
N THR A 118 -0.10 5.46 -1.37
CA THR A 118 0.57 4.15 -1.33
C THR A 118 2.03 4.26 -1.77
N GLY A 119 2.86 3.28 -1.41
CA GLY A 119 4.29 3.29 -1.74
C GLY A 119 5.17 4.07 -0.77
N VAL A 120 4.62 4.56 0.34
CA VAL A 120 5.36 5.29 1.37
C VAL A 120 6.31 4.37 2.14
N TYR A 121 5.82 3.15 2.46
CA TYR A 121 6.58 2.11 3.16
C TYR A 121 6.92 0.93 2.23
N ARG A 122 7.87 0.09 2.65
CA ARG A 122 8.23 -1.14 1.91
C ARG A 122 7.05 -2.11 1.85
N LYS A 123 6.90 -2.82 0.73
CA LYS A 123 5.80 -3.77 0.55
C LYS A 123 5.86 -4.93 1.54
N PRO A 124 4.72 -5.39 2.09
CA PRO A 124 4.64 -6.64 2.82
C PRO A 124 4.69 -7.84 1.85
N SER A 125 4.84 -9.03 2.41
CA SER A 125 4.67 -10.31 1.72
C SER A 125 3.28 -10.87 1.97
N LEU A 126 2.68 -11.50 0.96
CA LEU A 126 1.37 -12.15 1.06
C LEU A 126 1.52 -13.64 0.72
N LEU A 127 1.06 -14.50 1.62
CA LEU A 127 1.16 -15.96 1.53
C LEU A 127 -0.21 -16.61 1.73
N ALA A 128 -0.43 -17.75 1.10
CA ALA A 128 -1.64 -18.57 1.29
C ALA A 128 -1.29 -19.90 1.96
N HIS A 129 -2.04 -20.26 2.99
CA HIS A 129 -1.89 -21.51 3.73
C HIS A 129 -3.18 -22.35 3.65
N PRO A 130 -3.08 -23.65 3.28
CA PRO A 130 -1.86 -24.41 2.95
C PRO A 130 -1.29 -24.11 1.55
N GLY A 131 -2.06 -23.41 0.71
CA GLY A 131 -1.62 -23.00 -0.62
C GLY A 131 -2.70 -22.22 -1.37
N PRO A 132 -2.40 -21.73 -2.58
CA PRO A 132 -3.30 -20.89 -3.36
C PRO A 132 -4.41 -21.64 -4.10
N LEU A 133 -4.30 -22.97 -4.23
CA LEU A 133 -5.30 -23.83 -4.86
C LEU A 133 -6.23 -24.39 -3.78
N VAL A 134 -7.50 -23.99 -3.80
CA VAL A 134 -8.45 -24.24 -2.71
C VAL A 134 -9.65 -24.99 -3.27
N LYS A 135 -10.06 -26.12 -2.66
CA LYS A 135 -11.23 -26.84 -3.15
C LYS A 135 -12.51 -26.08 -2.82
N SER A 136 -13.55 -26.26 -3.63
CA SER A 136 -14.87 -25.70 -3.33
C SER A 136 -15.34 -26.12 -1.93
N GLY A 137 -15.83 -25.14 -1.15
CA GLY A 137 -16.28 -25.35 0.23
C GLY A 137 -15.17 -25.37 1.30
N GLU A 138 -13.88 -25.47 0.92
CA GLU A 138 -12.76 -25.36 1.86
C GLU A 138 -12.45 -23.88 2.18
N MET A 139 -11.54 -23.65 3.14
CA MET A 139 -11.08 -22.30 3.52
C MET A 139 -9.57 -22.18 3.29
N VAL A 140 -9.11 -20.97 3.01
CA VAL A 140 -7.69 -20.63 2.91
C VAL A 140 -7.37 -19.50 3.87
N VAL A 141 -6.18 -19.56 4.49
CA VAL A 141 -5.69 -18.46 5.32
C VAL A 141 -4.70 -17.64 4.49
N LEU A 142 -5.01 -16.37 4.31
CA LEU A 142 -4.10 -15.38 3.72
C LEU A 142 -3.34 -14.69 4.83
N GLN A 143 -2.01 -14.84 4.81
CA GLN A 143 -1.10 -14.26 5.77
C GLN A 143 -0.36 -13.09 5.11
N CYS A 144 -0.59 -11.89 5.62
CA CYS A 144 0.25 -10.74 5.37
C CYS A 144 1.37 -10.69 6.40
N TRP A 145 2.61 -10.48 5.96
CA TRP A 145 3.76 -10.39 6.85
C TRP A 145 4.72 -9.29 6.40
N SER A 146 5.34 -8.60 7.36
CA SER A 146 6.40 -7.63 7.10
C SER A 146 7.40 -7.62 8.26
N ASP A 147 8.66 -7.31 7.94
CA ASP A 147 9.69 -6.94 8.92
C ASP A 147 9.42 -5.57 9.58
N MET A 148 8.57 -4.75 8.98
CA MET A 148 8.06 -3.51 9.57
C MET A 148 6.91 -3.79 10.54
N LYS A 149 6.83 -3.00 11.61
CA LYS A 149 5.75 -3.08 12.61
C LYS A 149 4.53 -2.27 12.16
N PHE A 150 3.81 -2.79 11.18
CA PHE A 150 2.50 -2.26 10.80
C PHE A 150 1.45 -2.58 11.86
N GLU A 151 0.64 -1.59 12.20
CA GLU A 151 -0.50 -1.75 13.11
C GLU A 151 -1.77 -2.15 12.36
N HIS A 152 -1.87 -1.76 11.09
CA HIS A 152 -2.96 -2.14 10.22
C HIS A 152 -2.43 -2.77 8.96
N PHE A 153 -3.08 -3.85 8.54
CA PHE A 153 -2.95 -4.40 7.20
C PHE A 153 -4.25 -4.22 6.45
N LEU A 154 -4.15 -4.11 5.14
CA LEU A 154 -5.29 -4.07 4.24
C LEU A 154 -5.14 -5.18 3.23
N LEU A 155 -6.13 -6.07 3.18
CA LEU A 155 -6.20 -7.13 2.19
C LEU A 155 -7.20 -6.72 1.11
N HIS A 156 -6.69 -6.47 -0.09
CA HIS A 156 -7.47 -6.04 -1.24
C HIS A 156 -7.49 -7.13 -2.30
N ARG A 157 -8.65 -7.32 -2.94
CA ARG A 157 -8.80 -8.20 -4.09
C ARG A 157 -9.05 -7.36 -5.34
N GLU A 158 -8.22 -7.56 -6.35
CA GLU A 158 -8.29 -6.78 -7.58
C GLU A 158 -9.58 -6.99 -8.36
N GLY A 159 -10.03 -5.92 -9.01
CA GLY A 159 -11.17 -5.94 -9.92
C GLY A 159 -12.54 -5.93 -9.22
N ILE A 160 -12.57 -5.81 -7.89
CA ILE A 160 -13.81 -5.75 -7.12
C ILE A 160 -13.87 -4.44 -6.35
N THR A 161 -15.03 -3.78 -6.42
CA THR A 161 -15.28 -2.45 -5.84
C THR A 161 -15.73 -2.50 -4.38
N GLU A 162 -15.77 -3.69 -3.78
CA GLU A 162 -16.04 -3.86 -2.35
C GLU A 162 -14.91 -3.24 -1.52
N ASP A 163 -15.26 -2.79 -0.32
CA ASP A 163 -14.29 -2.24 0.61
C ASP A 163 -13.24 -3.31 0.97
N PRO A 164 -11.94 -2.99 0.83
CA PRO A 164 -10.89 -3.93 1.18
C PRO A 164 -10.92 -4.26 2.68
N LEU A 165 -10.47 -5.47 3.01
CA LEU A 165 -10.58 -5.99 4.38
C LEU A 165 -9.48 -5.40 5.25
N HIS A 166 -9.89 -4.63 6.26
CA HIS A 166 -9.00 -4.10 7.29
C HIS A 166 -8.67 -5.17 8.33
N LEU A 167 -7.38 -5.35 8.60
CA LEU A 167 -6.84 -6.32 9.53
C LEU A 167 -5.94 -5.63 10.56
N THR A 168 -5.99 -6.07 11.81
CA THR A 168 -5.07 -5.59 12.85
C THR A 168 -3.77 -6.36 12.77
N GLY A 169 -2.66 -5.64 12.65
CA GLY A 169 -1.31 -6.17 12.68
C GLY A 169 -0.94 -6.66 14.07
N GLN A 170 -0.44 -7.89 14.14
CA GLN A 170 0.07 -8.52 15.35
C GLN A 170 1.60 -8.55 15.29
N LEU A 171 2.26 -8.18 16.38
CA LEU A 171 3.72 -8.27 16.48
C LEU A 171 4.18 -9.72 16.34
N HIS A 172 5.10 -9.96 15.41
CA HIS A 172 5.64 -11.29 15.15
C HIS A 172 7.07 -11.20 14.61
N ASP A 173 8.00 -11.96 15.18
CA ASP A 173 9.41 -12.07 14.75
C ASP A 173 10.12 -10.73 14.46
N GLY A 174 9.87 -9.73 15.32
CA GLY A 174 10.48 -8.40 15.19
C GLY A 174 9.76 -7.45 14.23
N GLY A 175 8.83 -7.96 13.42
CA GLY A 175 7.94 -7.20 12.53
C GLY A 175 6.47 -7.32 12.94
N SER A 176 5.59 -7.37 11.95
CA SER A 176 4.17 -7.66 12.18
C SER A 176 3.54 -8.52 11.08
N GLN A 177 2.45 -9.20 11.44
CA GLN A 177 1.67 -10.02 10.54
C GLN A 177 0.18 -9.91 10.81
N ALA A 178 -0.63 -10.27 9.83
CA ALA A 178 -2.07 -10.43 9.98
C ALA A 178 -2.55 -11.62 9.15
N ASN A 179 -3.46 -12.39 9.73
CA ASN A 179 -4.05 -13.56 9.09
C ASN A 179 -5.54 -13.30 8.83
N SER A 180 -6.01 -13.66 7.64
CA SER A 180 -7.42 -13.62 7.29
C SER A 180 -7.86 -14.94 6.71
N SER A 181 -8.94 -15.51 7.25
CA SER A 181 -9.58 -16.69 6.68
C SER A 181 -10.52 -16.27 5.56
N VAL A 182 -10.36 -16.86 4.37
CA VAL A 182 -11.23 -16.65 3.21
C VAL A 182 -11.94 -17.95 2.90
N GLY A 183 -13.26 -17.95 3.02
CA GLY A 183 -14.12 -19.08 2.66
C GLY A 183 -15.43 -19.09 3.46
N PRO A 184 -16.30 -20.10 3.24
CA PRO A 184 -16.13 -21.26 2.35
C PRO A 184 -15.89 -20.87 0.89
N MET A 185 -14.98 -21.57 0.20
CA MET A 185 -14.51 -21.16 -1.12
C MET A 185 -15.61 -21.29 -2.18
N ILE A 186 -15.97 -20.15 -2.76
CA ILE A 186 -16.93 -19.98 -3.86
C ILE A 186 -16.28 -19.19 -5.01
N PRO A 187 -16.78 -19.28 -6.26
CA PRO A 187 -16.20 -18.56 -7.40
C PRO A 187 -16.03 -17.06 -7.17
N ALA A 188 -16.98 -16.44 -6.47
CA ALA A 188 -16.96 -15.01 -6.16
C ALA A 188 -15.84 -14.62 -5.19
N LEU A 189 -15.18 -15.57 -4.51
CA LEU A 189 -14.01 -15.35 -3.64
C LEU A 189 -12.67 -15.55 -4.36
N ALA A 190 -12.65 -16.23 -5.51
CA ALA A 190 -11.42 -16.46 -6.27
C ALA A 190 -10.95 -15.16 -6.97
N GLY A 191 -9.64 -14.97 -7.09
CA GLY A 191 -9.08 -13.77 -7.69
C GLY A 191 -7.67 -13.44 -7.21
N THR A 192 -7.14 -12.32 -7.68
CA THR A 192 -5.82 -11.83 -7.29
C THR A 192 -5.93 -10.96 -6.05
N TYR A 193 -5.20 -11.33 -5.01
CA TYR A 193 -5.11 -10.61 -3.74
C TYR A 193 -3.79 -9.85 -3.62
N ARG A 194 -3.85 -8.70 -2.95
CA ARG A 194 -2.68 -7.89 -2.54
C ARG A 194 -2.86 -7.42 -1.11
N CYS A 195 -1.73 -7.26 -0.44
CA CYS A 195 -1.69 -6.75 0.92
C CYS A 195 -0.93 -5.43 1.00
N PHE A 196 -1.38 -4.55 1.89
CA PHE A 196 -0.74 -3.29 2.23
C PHE A 196 -0.59 -3.20 3.76
N GLY A 197 0.39 -2.44 4.22
CA GLY A 197 0.59 -2.13 5.64
C GLY A 197 0.60 -0.64 5.91
N SER A 198 0.08 -0.23 7.06
CA SER A 198 0.16 1.14 7.57
C SER A 198 0.46 1.18 9.07
N VAL A 199 0.93 2.34 9.52
CA VAL A 199 1.32 2.60 10.92
C VAL A 199 0.27 3.48 11.61
N ALA A 200 0.14 3.38 12.93
CA ALA A 200 -0.88 4.05 13.75
C ALA A 200 -1.06 5.55 13.44
N TYR A 201 0.04 6.27 13.36
CA TYR A 201 0.05 7.73 13.32
C TYR A 201 -0.17 8.29 11.92
N SER A 202 -0.24 7.43 10.89
CA SER A 202 -0.40 7.81 9.49
C SER A 202 -1.40 6.89 8.77
N PRO A 203 -2.69 6.91 9.14
CA PRO A 203 -3.70 5.95 8.61
C PRO A 203 -3.97 6.09 7.11
N TYR A 204 -3.61 7.22 6.52
CA TYR A 204 -3.76 7.53 5.09
C TYR A 204 -2.49 7.20 4.28
N GLU A 205 -1.41 6.79 4.94
CA GLU A 205 -0.14 6.44 4.31
C GLU A 205 0.07 4.93 4.37
N TRP A 206 0.24 4.31 3.21
CA TRP A 206 0.33 2.86 3.08
C TRP A 206 1.62 2.46 2.38
N SER A 207 2.03 1.23 2.64
CA SER A 207 3.12 0.58 1.93
C SER A 207 2.86 0.50 0.43
N ALA A 208 3.90 0.17 -0.33
CA ALA A 208 3.71 -0.43 -1.64
C ALA A 208 2.87 -1.72 -1.51
N PRO A 209 2.09 -2.11 -2.53
CA PRO A 209 1.38 -3.38 -2.54
C PRO A 209 2.35 -4.56 -2.48
N SER A 210 1.93 -5.65 -1.83
CA SER A 210 2.59 -6.95 -1.97
C SER A 210 2.60 -7.42 -3.42
N ASP A 211 3.41 -8.44 -3.70
CA ASP A 211 3.27 -9.17 -4.96
C ASP A 211 1.85 -9.79 -5.05
N PRO A 212 1.27 -9.87 -6.26
CA PRO A 212 -0.04 -10.47 -6.47
C PRO A 212 -0.05 -11.95 -6.06
N LEU A 213 -1.11 -12.36 -5.36
CA LEU A 213 -1.35 -13.76 -5.05
C LEU A 213 -2.70 -14.20 -5.62
N ASP A 214 -2.67 -15.07 -6.62
CA ASP A 214 -3.88 -15.63 -7.24
C ASP A 214 -4.44 -16.76 -6.37
N ILE A 215 -5.64 -16.56 -5.82
CA ILE A 215 -6.40 -17.60 -5.14
C ILE A 215 -7.36 -18.22 -6.13
N VAL A 216 -7.25 -19.53 -6.29
CA VAL A 216 -7.93 -20.30 -7.32
C VAL A 216 -8.81 -21.35 -6.67
N ILE A 217 -10.08 -21.38 -7.06
CA ILE A 217 -11.00 -22.45 -6.68
C ILE A 217 -10.82 -23.63 -7.64
N ILE A 218 -10.64 -24.82 -7.09
CA ILE A 218 -10.55 -26.08 -7.82
C ILE A 218 -11.72 -27.01 -7.49
N GLY A 219 -12.00 -27.94 -8.39
CA GLY A 219 -12.97 -29.01 -8.14
C GLY A 219 -14.42 -28.68 -8.46
N LEU A 220 -14.68 -27.64 -9.27
CA LEU A 220 -16.04 -27.35 -9.76
C LEU A 220 -16.38 -28.07 -11.07
N TYR A 221 -15.37 -28.56 -11.79
CA TYR A 221 -15.54 -29.28 -13.05
C TYR A 221 -14.82 -30.64 -13.02
N GLU A 222 -15.26 -31.56 -13.88
CA GLU A 222 -14.66 -32.89 -14.05
C GLU A 222 -13.16 -32.83 -14.38
N LYS A 223 -12.40 -33.80 -13.87
CA LYS A 223 -10.95 -33.84 -14.07
C LYS A 223 -10.60 -34.14 -15.54
N PRO A 224 -9.58 -33.46 -16.11
CA PRO A 224 -9.01 -33.86 -17.38
C PRO A 224 -8.08 -35.08 -17.23
N SER A 225 -7.75 -35.70 -18.35
CA SER A 225 -6.76 -36.77 -18.44
C SER A 225 -5.40 -36.22 -18.84
N LEU A 226 -4.34 -36.67 -18.15
CA LEU A 226 -2.95 -36.31 -18.44
C LEU A 226 -2.18 -37.54 -18.93
N SER A 227 -1.45 -37.41 -20.03
CA SER A 227 -0.59 -38.45 -20.60
C SER A 227 0.77 -37.89 -21.04
N ALA A 228 1.75 -38.76 -21.22
CA ALA A 228 3.10 -38.40 -21.67
C ALA A 228 3.43 -39.10 -22.99
N GLN A 229 4.14 -38.39 -23.87
CA GLN A 229 4.75 -38.94 -25.09
C GLN A 229 6.26 -38.69 -25.05
N PRO A 230 7.10 -39.71 -25.32
CA PRO A 230 6.76 -41.09 -25.73
C PRO A 230 6.20 -41.97 -24.59
N GLY A 231 6.42 -41.58 -23.34
CA GLY A 231 5.92 -42.29 -22.16
C GLY A 231 6.35 -41.58 -20.87
N PRO A 232 5.99 -42.13 -19.70
CA PRO A 232 6.34 -41.54 -18.40
C PRO A 232 7.81 -41.76 -18.01
N THR A 233 8.49 -42.74 -18.61
CA THR A 233 9.90 -43.03 -18.36
C THR A 233 10.70 -42.79 -19.62
N VAL A 234 11.68 -41.89 -19.55
CA VAL A 234 12.48 -41.45 -20.71
C VAL A 234 13.96 -41.41 -20.37
N GLN A 235 14.82 -41.44 -21.39
CA GLN A 235 16.25 -41.23 -21.19
C GLN A 235 16.58 -39.74 -21.02
N ALA A 236 17.67 -39.44 -20.31
CA ALA A 236 18.17 -38.07 -20.17
C ALA A 236 18.43 -37.44 -21.54
N GLY A 237 17.90 -36.23 -21.76
CA GLY A 237 17.99 -35.52 -23.03
C GLY A 237 16.89 -35.84 -24.06
N GLU A 238 16.05 -36.86 -23.83
CA GLU A 238 14.90 -37.12 -24.71
C GLU A 238 13.80 -36.06 -24.54
N ASN A 239 13.15 -35.69 -25.63
CA ASN A 239 12.06 -34.71 -25.58
C ASN A 239 10.77 -35.33 -25.04
N VAL A 240 10.23 -34.73 -23.97
CA VAL A 240 8.95 -35.14 -23.39
C VAL A 240 7.87 -34.13 -23.74
N THR A 241 6.72 -34.62 -24.18
CA THR A 241 5.51 -33.81 -24.32
C THR A 241 4.41 -34.38 -23.45
N LEU A 242 3.83 -33.53 -22.59
CA LEU A 242 2.67 -33.88 -21.79
C LEU A 242 1.38 -33.41 -22.46
N SER A 243 0.41 -34.30 -22.55
CA SER A 243 -0.86 -34.07 -23.23
C SER A 243 -1.98 -34.04 -22.19
N CYS A 244 -2.61 -32.90 -22.00
CA CYS A 244 -3.81 -32.76 -21.16
C CYS A 244 -5.06 -32.69 -22.05
N SER A 245 -6.09 -33.49 -21.76
CA SER A 245 -7.31 -33.54 -22.58
C SER A 245 -8.58 -33.82 -21.79
N SER A 246 -9.71 -33.28 -22.25
CA SER A 246 -11.05 -33.54 -21.71
C SER A 246 -12.09 -33.51 -22.82
N GLN A 247 -13.26 -34.11 -22.58
CA GLN A 247 -14.46 -33.87 -23.40
C GLN A 247 -15.10 -32.52 -23.06
N SER A 248 -14.85 -31.99 -21.86
CA SER A 248 -15.26 -30.63 -21.50
C SER A 248 -14.56 -29.62 -22.40
N SER A 249 -15.32 -28.63 -22.87
CA SER A 249 -14.85 -27.58 -23.77
C SER A 249 -14.03 -26.49 -23.05
N PHE A 250 -13.05 -26.89 -22.24
CA PHE A 250 -12.15 -25.95 -21.59
C PHE A 250 -11.41 -25.13 -22.63
N ASP A 251 -11.26 -23.83 -22.39
CA ASP A 251 -10.54 -22.93 -23.29
C ASP A 251 -9.03 -22.96 -23.06
N ILE A 252 -8.63 -23.27 -21.83
CA ILE A 252 -7.27 -23.14 -21.33
C ILE A 252 -6.96 -24.36 -20.47
N TYR A 253 -5.82 -24.98 -20.73
CA TYR A 253 -5.23 -25.97 -19.85
C TYR A 253 -4.03 -25.40 -19.11
N ARG A 254 -3.86 -25.82 -17.87
CA ARG A 254 -2.68 -25.52 -17.05
C ARG A 254 -2.03 -26.80 -16.58
N LEU A 255 -0.71 -26.84 -16.63
CA LEU A 255 0.12 -27.93 -16.14
C LEU A 255 0.90 -27.44 -14.92
N SER A 256 0.75 -28.12 -13.78
CA SER A 256 1.54 -27.89 -12.58
C SER A 256 2.52 -29.03 -12.35
N ARG A 257 3.68 -28.71 -11.79
CA ARG A 257 4.65 -29.68 -11.28
C ARG A 257 4.82 -29.47 -9.78
N ASP A 258 4.86 -30.56 -9.02
CA ASP A 258 5.10 -30.47 -7.58
C ASP A 258 6.46 -29.77 -7.31
N GLY A 259 6.43 -28.76 -6.43
CA GLY A 259 7.63 -27.95 -6.07
C GLY A 259 7.89 -26.73 -6.95
N GLU A 260 7.14 -26.51 -8.04
CA GLU A 260 7.24 -25.31 -8.87
C GLU A 260 6.10 -24.33 -8.60
N ALA A 261 6.43 -23.05 -8.37
CA ALA A 261 5.46 -22.00 -8.09
C ALA A 261 4.61 -21.59 -9.31
N HIS A 262 5.13 -21.78 -10.53
CA HIS A 262 4.49 -21.35 -11.76
C HIS A 262 4.28 -22.53 -12.71
N GLY A 263 3.02 -22.86 -12.96
CA GLY A 263 2.64 -23.86 -13.95
C GLY A 263 2.58 -23.30 -15.37
N LEU A 264 2.83 -24.15 -16.37
CA LEU A 264 2.66 -23.82 -17.78
C LEU A 264 1.17 -23.67 -18.12
N ARG A 265 0.85 -22.77 -19.05
CA ARG A 265 -0.53 -22.51 -19.51
C ARG A 265 -0.56 -22.53 -21.03
N LEU A 266 -1.49 -23.28 -21.61
CA LEU A 266 -1.71 -23.34 -23.05
C LEU A 266 -3.20 -23.27 -23.40
N PRO A 267 -3.57 -22.66 -24.54
CA PRO A 267 -4.93 -22.73 -25.05
C PRO A 267 -5.28 -24.16 -25.45
N ALA A 268 -6.54 -24.54 -25.25
CA ALA A 268 -7.04 -25.81 -25.75
C ALA A 268 -7.23 -25.78 -27.26
N VAL A 269 -6.92 -26.91 -27.90
CA VAL A 269 -7.12 -27.16 -29.33
C VAL A 269 -8.25 -28.20 -29.46
N PRO A 270 -9.35 -27.87 -30.16
CA PRO A 270 -10.40 -28.84 -30.48
C PRO A 270 -9.88 -29.94 -31.41
N ARG A 271 -10.26 -31.19 -31.15
CA ARG A 271 -10.00 -32.34 -32.03
C ARG A 271 -11.29 -32.79 -32.71
N VAL A 272 -11.16 -33.45 -33.86
CA VAL A 272 -12.29 -34.01 -34.64
C VAL A 272 -13.12 -35.00 -33.81
N SER A 273 -12.51 -35.67 -32.83
CA SER A 273 -13.16 -36.57 -31.87
C SER A 273 -14.06 -35.86 -30.85
N GLY A 274 -14.19 -34.53 -30.88
CA GLY A 274 -14.93 -33.74 -29.89
C GLY A 274 -14.18 -33.49 -28.58
N THR A 275 -12.94 -33.95 -28.47
CA THR A 275 -12.09 -33.73 -27.30
C THR A 275 -11.29 -32.43 -27.43
N PHE A 276 -11.11 -31.71 -26.33
CA PHE A 276 -10.31 -30.51 -26.24
C PHE A 276 -8.99 -30.85 -25.56
N LYS A 277 -7.87 -30.50 -26.19
CA LYS A 277 -6.55 -30.95 -25.75
C LYS A 277 -5.49 -29.85 -25.85
N ALA A 278 -4.51 -29.87 -24.95
CA ALA A 278 -3.28 -29.07 -25.06
C ALA A 278 -2.04 -29.97 -24.89
N ASP A 279 -1.05 -29.76 -25.75
CA ASP A 279 0.24 -30.46 -25.75
C ASP A 279 1.33 -29.51 -25.19
N PHE A 280 1.89 -29.86 -24.04
CA PHE A 280 2.93 -29.14 -23.31
C PHE A 280 4.31 -29.74 -23.60
N PRO A 281 5.11 -29.15 -24.50
CA PRO A 281 6.47 -29.62 -24.73
C PRO A 281 7.35 -29.20 -23.55
N LEU A 282 7.84 -30.17 -22.78
CA LEU A 282 8.79 -29.92 -21.69
C LEU A 282 10.22 -29.74 -22.19
N GLY A 283 10.49 -30.15 -23.44
CA GLY A 283 11.84 -30.19 -24.01
C GLY A 283 12.65 -31.38 -23.50
N PRO A 284 13.99 -31.31 -23.55
CA PRO A 284 14.87 -32.42 -23.17
C PRO A 284 14.75 -32.72 -21.67
N ALA A 285 14.50 -33.98 -21.35
CA ALA A 285 14.31 -34.43 -19.99
C ALA A 285 15.61 -34.31 -19.18
N THR A 286 15.61 -33.40 -18.20
CA THR A 286 16.74 -33.18 -17.29
C THR A 286 16.47 -33.75 -15.90
N HIS A 287 15.24 -33.63 -15.42
CA HIS A 287 14.83 -34.06 -14.08
C HIS A 287 13.41 -34.61 -14.12
N GLY A 288 13.15 -35.65 -13.33
CA GLY A 288 11.81 -36.20 -13.15
C GLY A 288 10.90 -35.28 -12.33
N GLY A 289 9.61 -35.58 -12.27
CA GLY A 289 8.65 -34.77 -11.51
C GLY A 289 7.25 -35.33 -11.55
N ASN A 290 6.43 -34.94 -10.58
CA ASN A 290 5.03 -35.31 -10.57
C ASN A 290 4.18 -34.17 -11.14
N TYR A 291 3.43 -34.46 -12.20
CA TYR A 291 2.67 -33.47 -12.93
C TYR A 291 1.17 -33.67 -12.77
N ARG A 292 0.42 -32.57 -12.74
CA ARG A 292 -1.04 -32.56 -12.79
C ARG A 292 -1.49 -31.52 -13.79
N CYS A 293 -2.63 -31.75 -14.43
CA CYS A 293 -3.25 -30.77 -15.30
C CYS A 293 -4.66 -30.39 -14.88
N PHE A 294 -5.03 -29.16 -15.24
CA PHE A 294 -6.31 -28.53 -14.91
C PHE A 294 -6.89 -27.88 -16.15
N GLY A 295 -8.21 -27.90 -16.27
CA GLY A 295 -8.97 -27.16 -17.28
C GLY A 295 -9.64 -25.92 -16.69
N SER A 296 -9.75 -24.86 -17.49
CA SER A 296 -10.43 -23.61 -17.11
C SER A 296 -11.06 -22.92 -18.33
N PHE A 297 -12.02 -22.04 -18.07
CA PHE A 297 -12.68 -21.21 -19.08
C PHE A 297 -12.08 -19.80 -19.09
N ARG A 298 -12.04 -19.15 -20.26
CA ARG A 298 -11.49 -17.78 -20.40
C ARG A 298 -12.23 -16.77 -19.54
N ALA A 299 -13.55 -16.92 -19.43
CA ALA A 299 -14.40 -16.04 -18.62
C ALA A 299 -14.20 -16.22 -17.11
N LEU A 300 -13.65 -17.35 -16.66
CA LEU A 300 -13.47 -17.69 -15.25
C LEU A 300 -12.03 -18.18 -15.01
N PRO A 301 -11.01 -17.30 -15.12
CA PRO A 301 -9.60 -17.69 -15.09
C PRO A 301 -9.13 -18.23 -13.73
N TYR A 302 -9.84 -17.94 -12.65
CA TYR A 302 -9.55 -18.41 -11.29
C TYR A 302 -10.40 -19.61 -10.85
N VAL A 303 -11.21 -20.18 -11.76
CA VAL A 303 -12.04 -21.35 -11.52
C VAL A 303 -11.56 -22.51 -12.37
N TRP A 304 -10.98 -23.52 -11.74
CA TRP A 304 -10.39 -24.67 -12.44
C TRP A 304 -11.14 -25.97 -12.13
N SER A 305 -10.94 -26.95 -13.01
CA SER A 305 -11.43 -28.32 -12.81
C SER A 305 -10.80 -28.99 -11.60
N HIS A 306 -11.27 -30.19 -11.28
CA HIS A 306 -10.49 -31.14 -10.50
C HIS A 306 -9.12 -31.37 -11.17
N PRO A 307 -8.05 -31.61 -10.39
CA PRO A 307 -6.77 -32.03 -10.95
C PRO A 307 -6.90 -33.36 -11.68
N SER A 308 -6.14 -33.53 -12.76
CA SER A 308 -5.90 -34.85 -13.34
C SER A 308 -5.28 -35.78 -12.31
N ASP A 309 -5.32 -37.09 -12.59
CA ASP A 309 -4.49 -38.03 -11.85
C ASP A 309 -3.00 -37.63 -11.99
N PRO A 310 -2.21 -37.76 -10.91
CA PRO A 310 -0.80 -37.41 -10.93
C PRO A 310 -0.04 -38.29 -11.92
N LEU A 311 0.79 -37.66 -12.77
CA LEU A 311 1.64 -38.34 -13.72
C LEU A 311 3.12 -38.14 -13.35
N PRO A 312 3.78 -39.13 -12.72
CA PRO A 312 5.20 -39.07 -12.44
C PRO A 312 6.00 -39.32 -13.72
N ILE A 313 6.92 -38.40 -14.02
CA ILE A 313 7.93 -38.56 -15.07
C ILE A 313 9.24 -38.96 -14.43
N SER A 314 9.83 -40.07 -14.88
CA SER A 314 11.14 -40.55 -14.46
C SER A 314 12.14 -40.43 -15.60
N VAL A 315 13.33 -39.91 -15.27
CA VAL A 315 14.44 -39.78 -16.22
C VAL A 315 15.48 -40.82 -15.88
N THR A 316 15.69 -41.75 -16.80
CA THR A 316 16.71 -42.79 -16.76
C THR A 316 17.94 -42.36 -17.56
N GLY A 317 19.12 -42.84 -17.22
CA GLY A 317 20.34 -42.57 -17.98
C GLY A 317 21.46 -42.04 -17.11
N ASN A 318 22.61 -42.70 -17.20
CA ASN A 318 23.85 -42.18 -16.65
C ASN A 318 24.14 -40.83 -17.32
N SER A 319 24.47 -39.84 -16.51
CA SER A 319 25.23 -38.67 -16.93
C SER A 319 26.60 -39.12 -17.46
N SER A 320 26.63 -39.65 -18.68
CA SER A 320 27.86 -39.92 -19.42
C SER A 320 28.02 -38.84 -20.50
N SER A 321 28.25 -37.62 -20.05
CA SER A 321 29.16 -36.71 -20.72
C SER A 321 30.34 -36.48 -19.78
N THR A 322 31.41 -37.22 -20.06
CA THR A 322 32.81 -36.80 -19.96
C THR A 322 33.09 -35.62 -19.01
N TRP A 323 33.08 -35.89 -17.70
CA TRP A 323 34.12 -35.35 -16.85
C TRP A 323 34.91 -36.57 -16.39
N SER A 324 36.16 -36.69 -16.85
CA SER A 324 37.12 -37.60 -16.25
C SER A 324 37.03 -37.39 -14.74
N SER A 325 36.62 -38.40 -13.98
CA SER A 325 36.72 -38.35 -12.53
C SER A 325 38.09 -37.79 -12.17
N PRO A 326 38.20 -36.69 -11.42
CA PRO A 326 39.40 -36.46 -10.65
C PRO A 326 39.49 -37.69 -9.76
N THR A 327 40.53 -38.49 -9.95
CA THR A 327 40.97 -39.51 -9.02
C THR A 327 40.75 -38.98 -7.60
N GLU A 328 39.92 -39.65 -6.79
CA GLU A 328 39.89 -39.39 -5.36
C GLU A 328 41.33 -39.45 -4.84
N PRO A 329 41.92 -38.35 -4.35
CA PRO A 329 43.02 -38.51 -3.44
C PRO A 329 42.39 -38.95 -2.12
N SER A 330 42.70 -40.18 -1.72
CA SER A 330 42.45 -40.70 -0.39
C SER A 330 42.65 -39.61 0.67
N SER A 331 41.57 -39.27 1.37
CA SER A 331 41.56 -38.34 2.48
C SER A 331 42.28 -38.97 3.67
N ASN A 332 43.60 -38.97 3.64
CA ASN A 332 44.41 -39.10 4.84
C ASN A 332 45.60 -38.13 4.75
N THR A 333 45.66 -37.28 5.77
CA THR A 333 46.79 -36.41 6.15
C THR A 333 46.87 -35.04 5.46
N GLY A 334 46.44 -33.98 6.18
CA GLY A 334 46.70 -32.61 5.71
C GLY A 334 46.10 -31.45 6.51
N ILE A 335 45.71 -31.60 7.78
CA ILE A 335 45.28 -30.47 8.63
C ILE A 335 46.49 -30.00 9.48
N PRO A 336 47.39 -29.14 8.96
CA PRO A 336 48.01 -28.17 9.87
C PRO A 336 48.31 -26.79 9.26
N ARG A 337 47.83 -26.45 8.05
CA ARG A 337 48.19 -25.16 7.41
C ARG A 337 47.10 -24.09 7.40
N HIS A 338 45.82 -24.48 7.32
CA HIS A 338 44.73 -23.49 7.24
C HIS A 338 44.32 -22.92 8.62
N LEU A 339 44.57 -23.66 9.70
CA LEU A 339 44.30 -23.20 11.07
C LEU A 339 45.31 -22.13 11.52
N HIS A 340 46.58 -22.27 11.12
CA HIS A 340 47.63 -21.30 11.49
C HIS A 340 47.42 -19.94 10.83
N VAL A 341 46.88 -19.90 9.60
CA VAL A 341 46.57 -18.65 8.88
C VAL A 341 45.36 -17.94 9.51
N LEU A 342 44.34 -18.67 9.96
CA LEU A 342 43.18 -18.11 10.66
C LEU A 342 43.52 -17.60 12.07
N ILE A 343 44.44 -18.28 12.76
CA ILE A 343 44.93 -17.86 14.08
C ILE A 343 45.82 -16.61 13.95
N VAL A 344 46.76 -16.58 13.00
CA VAL A 344 47.65 -15.41 12.82
C VAL A 344 46.89 -14.17 12.33
N SER A 345 45.91 -14.34 11.44
CA SER A 345 45.08 -13.21 10.99
C SER A 345 44.20 -12.65 12.10
N SER A 346 43.64 -13.48 12.98
CA SER A 346 42.87 -13.00 14.15
C SER A 346 43.74 -12.24 15.16
N VAL A 347 44.98 -12.68 15.39
CA VAL A 347 45.89 -12.03 16.36
C VAL A 347 46.39 -10.66 15.89
N VAL A 348 46.37 -10.36 14.59
CA VAL A 348 46.77 -9.04 14.06
C VAL A 348 45.57 -8.13 13.86
N ILE A 349 44.45 -8.65 13.36
CA ILE A 349 43.28 -7.84 13.01
C ILE A 349 42.55 -7.34 14.26
N ILE A 350 42.40 -8.18 15.28
CA ILE A 350 41.66 -7.83 16.51
C ILE A 350 42.33 -6.69 17.31
N PRO A 351 43.65 -6.68 17.58
CA PRO A 351 44.25 -5.54 18.28
C PRO A 351 44.24 -4.27 17.41
N PHE A 352 44.30 -4.40 16.09
CA PHE A 352 44.24 -3.25 15.19
C PHE A 352 42.85 -2.59 15.20
N THR A 353 41.77 -3.37 15.23
CA THR A 353 40.40 -2.83 15.35
C THR A 353 40.16 -2.21 16.72
N ILE A 354 40.69 -2.81 17.79
CA ILE A 354 40.62 -2.24 19.15
C ILE A 354 41.38 -0.91 19.23
N LEU A 355 42.59 -0.84 18.66
CA LEU A 355 43.38 0.40 18.63
C LEU A 355 42.64 1.50 17.84
N LEU A 356 42.06 1.16 16.69
CA LEU A 356 41.28 2.09 15.89
C LEU A 356 40.06 2.62 16.69
N PHE A 357 39.37 1.74 17.41
CA PHE A 357 38.26 2.12 18.28
C PHE A 357 38.70 3.07 19.40
N PHE A 358 39.85 2.82 20.06
CA PHE A 358 40.38 3.73 21.08
C PHE A 358 40.82 5.09 20.51
N LEU A 359 41.41 5.11 19.31
CA LEU A 359 41.78 6.36 18.64
C LEU A 359 40.54 7.17 18.24
N LEU A 360 39.49 6.50 17.73
CA LEU A 360 38.20 7.13 17.45
C LEU A 360 37.51 7.62 18.72
N HIS A 361 37.59 6.87 19.83
CA HIS A 361 37.05 7.30 21.11
C HIS A 361 37.81 8.51 21.65
N ARG A 362 39.15 8.53 21.57
CA ARG A 362 39.96 9.71 21.95
C ARG A 362 39.69 10.91 21.04
N TRP A 363 39.48 10.69 19.75
CA TRP A 363 39.07 11.74 18.81
C TRP A 363 37.70 12.32 19.18
N CYS A 364 36.71 11.46 19.44
CA CYS A 364 35.38 11.87 19.87
C CYS A 364 35.39 12.52 21.26
N SER A 365 36.27 12.12 22.16
CA SER A 365 36.42 12.73 23.48
C SER A 365 37.11 14.10 23.41
N ASN A 366 38.09 14.28 22.52
CA ASN A 366 38.69 15.61 22.29
C ASN A 366 37.67 16.59 21.68
N LYS A 367 36.74 16.11 20.84
CA LYS A 367 35.62 16.93 20.37
C LYS A 367 34.65 17.34 21.49
N LYS A 368 34.47 16.50 22.52
CA LYS A 368 33.65 16.84 23.70
C LYS A 368 34.36 17.83 24.63
N ASN A 369 35.68 17.74 24.77
CA ASN A 369 36.46 18.68 25.57
C ASN A 369 36.61 20.06 24.91
N ALA A 370 36.57 20.14 23.57
CA ALA A 370 36.56 21.41 22.84
C ALA A 370 35.23 22.17 22.97
N ALA A 371 34.13 21.50 23.32
CA ALA A 371 32.82 22.11 23.54
C ALA A 371 32.57 22.54 25.00
N VAL A 372 33.52 22.30 25.92
CA VAL A 372 33.42 22.64 27.35
C VAL A 372 34.27 23.86 27.72
N MET A 373 34.99 24.47 26.76
CA MET A 373 35.77 25.70 26.99
C MET A 373 35.02 27.00 26.65
N ASP A 374 33.77 26.95 26.18
CA ASP A 374 32.93 28.14 25.95
C ASP A 374 31.89 28.38 27.08
N GLN A 375 32.20 27.96 28.30
CA GLN A 375 31.37 28.30 29.46
C GLN A 375 32.19 29.09 30.48
N GLU A 376 32.11 30.41 30.33
CA GLU A 376 32.60 31.41 31.27
C GLU A 376 31.92 31.24 32.63
N PRO A 377 32.68 31.13 33.74
CA PRO A 377 32.14 31.35 35.08
C PRO A 377 32.45 32.77 35.51
N ALA A 378 31.39 33.54 35.75
CA ALA A 378 31.44 34.79 36.49
C ALA A 378 31.94 34.54 37.92
N GLY A 379 32.86 35.38 38.41
CA GLY A 379 33.02 35.60 39.85
C GLY A 379 34.43 35.85 40.38
N ASP A 380 34.72 37.14 40.56
CA ASP A 380 35.40 37.75 41.72
C ASP A 380 36.90 38.12 41.64
N ARG A 381 37.14 39.37 42.08
CA ARG A 381 38.39 40.06 42.48
C ARG A 381 39.36 40.64 41.44
N THR A 382 39.15 41.94 41.22
CA THR A 382 40.12 43.04 41.45
C THR A 382 41.61 42.77 41.24
N VAL A 383 42.25 43.49 40.31
CA VAL A 383 43.39 44.40 40.56
C VAL A 383 43.72 45.17 39.27
N ASN A 384 43.99 46.46 39.47
CA ASN A 384 44.39 47.48 38.50
C ASN A 384 45.70 47.14 37.76
N ARG A 385 45.88 47.67 36.53
CA ARG A 385 46.82 48.78 36.22
C ARG A 385 47.30 48.79 34.75
N GLU A 386 47.22 49.99 34.16
CA GLU A 386 47.94 50.60 33.01
C GLU A 386 47.90 49.89 31.64
N ASP A 387 47.28 50.45 30.59
CA ASP A 387 47.49 51.73 29.88
C ASP A 387 48.64 51.62 28.88
N SER A 388 48.33 51.62 27.57
CA SER A 388 49.05 52.27 26.46
C SER A 388 48.59 51.77 25.07
N ASP A 389 48.62 52.73 24.16
CA ASP A 389 47.95 52.85 22.86
C ASP A 389 48.57 52.14 21.63
N GLU A 390 47.72 52.12 20.59
CA GLU A 390 47.96 52.40 19.16
C GLU A 390 48.57 51.36 18.17
N GLN A 391 47.76 51.17 17.08
CA GLN A 391 48.07 51.03 15.63
C GLN A 391 49.18 50.03 15.19
N ASP A 392 49.08 49.16 14.16
CA ASP A 392 48.29 48.99 12.92
C ASP A 392 48.77 47.64 12.26
N PRO A 393 48.49 47.28 10.98
CA PRO A 393 47.28 46.81 10.28
C PRO A 393 47.38 45.35 9.73
N GLN A 394 46.36 44.99 8.91
CA GLN A 394 46.27 43.92 7.87
C GLN A 394 45.86 42.54 8.39
N GLU A 395 44.98 41.77 7.73
CA GLU A 395 44.73 41.60 6.31
C GLU A 395 43.36 40.91 6.11
N VAL A 396 42.54 41.37 5.15
CA VAL A 396 41.30 40.69 4.74
C VAL A 396 41.59 39.94 3.45
N THR A 397 41.44 38.61 3.43
CA THR A 397 41.39 37.83 2.19
C THR A 397 40.25 36.82 2.28
N TYR A 398 39.28 36.95 1.36
CA TYR A 398 38.23 35.97 1.13
C TYR A 398 38.78 34.81 0.28
N ALA A 399 38.41 33.57 0.61
CA ALA A 399 38.45 32.45 -0.32
C ALA A 399 37.10 31.70 -0.29
N GLN A 400 36.48 31.71 -1.46
CA GLN A 400 35.28 31.00 -1.89
C GLN A 400 35.61 29.51 -2.10
N LEU A 401 34.76 28.59 -1.62
CA LEU A 401 34.85 27.16 -1.95
C LEU A 401 33.57 26.65 -2.61
N ASP A 402 33.78 26.11 -3.80
CA ASP A 402 32.87 25.66 -4.84
C ASP A 402 32.22 24.29 -4.49
N HIS A 403 30.92 24.14 -4.72
CA HIS A 403 30.19 22.88 -4.56
C HIS A 403 29.88 22.28 -5.94
N ARG A 404 30.71 21.33 -6.40
CA ARG A 404 30.42 20.53 -7.59
C ARG A 404 29.43 19.40 -7.28
N VAL A 405 28.28 19.47 -7.94
CA VAL A 405 27.29 18.38 -8.09
C VAL A 405 27.60 17.60 -9.37
N PHE A 406 27.72 16.27 -9.26
CA PHE A 406 27.87 15.35 -10.38
C PHE A 406 26.52 15.14 -11.10
N THR A 407 26.44 15.52 -12.37
CA THR A 407 25.33 15.15 -13.27
C THR A 407 25.77 14.03 -14.21
N GLN A 408 24.97 12.97 -14.24
CA GLN A 408 25.13 11.78 -15.06
C GLN A 408 24.76 12.05 -16.53
N ARG A 409 25.65 11.62 -17.43
CA ARG A 409 25.62 11.82 -18.88
C ARG A 409 24.74 10.76 -19.55
N LYS A 410 23.77 11.17 -20.39
CA LYS A 410 23.19 10.31 -21.45
C LYS A 410 23.21 11.07 -22.77
N ILE A 411 23.68 10.39 -23.80
CA ILE A 411 24.10 10.91 -25.10
C ILE A 411 22.89 10.97 -26.06
N ALA A 412 22.75 12.08 -26.79
CA ALA A 412 22.07 12.13 -28.10
C ALA A 412 22.76 13.17 -29.01
N ARG A 413 23.01 12.80 -30.27
CA ARG A 413 23.61 13.64 -31.34
C ARG A 413 22.51 14.40 -32.13
N PRO A 414 22.84 15.51 -32.83
CA PRO A 414 21.88 16.57 -33.18
C PRO A 414 21.42 16.53 -34.65
N SER A 415 20.30 17.21 -34.96
CA SER A 415 20.12 17.82 -36.29
C SER A 415 19.15 19.02 -36.28
N GLN A 416 19.74 20.16 -36.64
CA GLN A 416 19.29 21.37 -37.36
C GLN A 416 17.90 22.03 -37.16
N ARG A 417 18.00 23.34 -36.89
CA ARG A 417 17.00 24.43 -36.93
C ARG A 417 16.58 24.77 -38.38
N PRO A 418 15.45 25.48 -38.64
CA PRO A 418 15.50 26.94 -38.62
C PRO A 418 14.25 27.71 -38.08
N LYS A 419 14.58 28.88 -37.52
CA LYS A 419 13.87 30.14 -37.15
C LYS A 419 12.38 30.36 -37.51
N ARG A 420 11.58 30.82 -36.52
CA ARG A 420 10.99 32.19 -36.38
C ARG A 420 10.27 32.37 -35.01
N PRO A 421 10.20 33.58 -34.43
CA PRO A 421 9.69 33.82 -33.07
C PRO A 421 8.25 34.37 -33.05
N PRO A 422 7.57 34.38 -31.88
CA PRO A 422 6.62 35.45 -31.59
C PRO A 422 6.87 36.12 -30.23
N THR A 423 7.17 37.41 -30.32
CA THR A 423 6.66 38.56 -29.57
C THR A 423 6.21 38.37 -28.12
N ASP A 424 6.98 39.01 -27.23
CA ASP A 424 6.62 39.40 -25.86
C ASP A 424 5.32 40.22 -25.80
N THR A 425 4.50 39.97 -24.79
CA THR A 425 3.53 40.93 -24.29
C THR A 425 3.50 40.81 -22.77
N SER A 426 4.39 41.54 -22.10
CA SER A 426 4.34 41.78 -20.66
C SER A 426 3.49 43.03 -20.42
N VAL A 427 2.33 42.85 -19.82
CA VAL A 427 1.51 43.96 -19.29
C VAL A 427 1.72 44.00 -17.79
N TYR A 428 2.38 45.05 -17.32
CA TYR A 428 2.39 45.44 -15.91
C TYR A 428 1.01 45.95 -15.52
N ILE A 429 0.49 45.49 -14.37
CA ILE A 429 -0.64 46.14 -13.69
C ILE A 429 -0.08 46.79 -12.42
N GLU A 430 -0.23 48.11 -12.35
CA GLU A 430 -0.03 48.91 -11.15
C GLU A 430 -1.07 48.53 -10.08
N LEU A 431 -0.58 48.24 -8.88
CA LEU A 431 -1.40 48.15 -7.67
C LEU A 431 -1.50 49.55 -7.04
N PRO A 432 -2.68 50.10 -6.76
CA PRO A 432 -2.80 51.27 -5.91
C PRO A 432 -2.54 50.88 -4.44
N ASN A 433 -1.64 51.65 -3.81
CA ASN A 433 -1.37 51.62 -2.37
C ASN A 433 -2.66 51.82 -1.57
N ALA A 434 -2.91 50.93 -0.60
CA ALA A 434 -3.89 51.16 0.46
C ALA A 434 -3.18 51.80 1.65
N ASP A 435 -3.52 53.06 1.94
CA ASP A 435 -3.12 53.75 3.16
C ASP A 435 -3.79 53.12 4.41
N PRO A 436 -3.09 53.04 5.56
CA PRO A 436 -3.62 52.46 6.78
C PRO A 436 -4.25 53.52 7.69
N ARG A 437 -5.56 53.46 7.89
CA ARG A 437 -6.31 54.08 9.01
C ARG A 437 -7.52 53.17 9.28
N SER A 438 -7.93 52.82 10.49
CA SER A 438 -7.65 53.32 11.84
C SER A 438 -8.18 52.28 12.85
N LEU A 439 -7.44 52.02 13.92
CA LEU A 439 -7.96 51.34 15.12
C LEU A 439 -8.99 52.23 15.85
N SER A 440 -10.10 51.64 16.30
CA SER A 440 -10.60 51.85 17.68
C SER A 440 -11.68 50.83 18.09
N PRO A 441 -11.89 50.62 19.41
CA PRO A 441 -12.31 49.35 20.00
C PRO A 441 -13.73 49.35 20.62
N ALA A 442 -14.03 48.25 21.32
CA ALA A 442 -15.07 48.00 22.32
C ALA A 442 -16.31 47.21 21.85
N HIS A 443 -16.48 45.98 22.36
CA HIS A 443 -17.20 45.79 23.61
C HIS A 443 -16.99 44.38 24.21
N GLU A 444 -16.90 44.36 25.52
CA GLU A 444 -16.60 43.23 26.42
C GLU A 444 -17.88 42.82 27.19
N HIS A 445 -17.84 41.61 27.80
CA HIS A 445 -18.80 40.94 28.72
C HIS A 445 -19.99 40.21 28.08
N HIS A 446 -20.33 38.94 28.39
CA HIS A 446 -20.50 38.27 29.70
C HIS A 446 -20.38 36.73 29.52
N SER A 447 -19.46 36.03 30.19
CA SER A 447 -19.54 35.37 31.52
C SER A 447 -19.99 33.90 31.52
N GLN A 448 -19.15 33.09 32.18
CA GLN A 448 -19.24 31.65 32.48
C GLN A 448 -20.42 31.27 33.40
N ALA A 449 -20.86 30.01 33.30
CA ALA A 449 -21.12 29.02 34.38
C ALA A 449 -21.96 27.87 33.75
N LEU A 450 -21.67 26.57 33.91
CA LEU A 450 -21.74 25.81 35.16
C LEU A 450 -21.03 24.45 34.98
N ARG A 451 -20.24 24.11 35.99
CA ARG A 451 -19.70 22.77 36.25
C ARG A 451 -20.55 22.15 37.36
N GLY A 452 -21.04 20.93 37.13
CA GLY A 452 -21.41 19.96 38.18
C GLY A 452 -22.88 19.94 38.65
N SER A 453 -23.55 18.81 38.43
CA SER A 453 -23.89 17.91 39.55
C SER A 453 -24.43 16.57 39.04
N SER A 454 -23.84 15.51 39.59
CA SER A 454 -24.29 14.12 39.61
C SER A 454 -25.66 13.94 40.26
N ARG A 455 -26.44 12.93 39.81
CA ARG A 455 -27.09 11.95 40.69
C ARG A 455 -27.63 10.72 39.94
N GLU A 456 -27.32 9.58 40.52
CA GLU A 456 -27.76 8.20 40.22
C GLU A 456 -29.28 8.00 40.32
N THR A 457 -29.81 7.04 39.56
CA THR A 457 -30.71 6.01 40.12
C THR A 457 -30.63 4.69 39.34
N THR A 458 -30.43 3.62 40.09
CA THR A 458 -30.44 2.18 39.74
C THR A 458 -31.86 1.61 39.75
N ALA A 459 -32.19 0.70 38.83
CA ALA A 459 -33.12 -0.44 39.03
C ALA A 459 -33.04 -1.39 37.81
N LEU A 460 -32.41 -2.56 37.91
CA LEU A 460 -32.99 -3.88 38.24
C LEU A 460 -34.08 -4.37 37.26
N SER A 461 -33.74 -5.39 36.46
CA SER A 461 -34.51 -6.65 36.41
C SER A 461 -33.74 -7.76 35.67
N GLN A 462 -33.38 -8.80 36.41
CA GLN A 462 -33.11 -10.16 35.93
C GLN A 462 -34.37 -11.01 36.16
N THR A 463 -34.70 -11.92 35.24
CA THR A 463 -35.19 -13.32 35.47
C THR A 463 -35.60 -13.93 34.11
N GLN A 464 -34.95 -14.99 33.61
CA GLN A 464 -35.15 -16.44 33.88
C GLN A 464 -36.29 -17.03 33.01
N VAL A 465 -36.00 -17.73 31.90
CA VAL A 465 -35.85 -19.20 31.72
C VAL A 465 -36.95 -20.07 32.34
N ALA A 466 -37.83 -20.58 31.47
CA ALA A 466 -38.51 -21.89 31.48
C ALA A 466 -39.25 -21.98 30.10
N GLY A 467 -39.22 -23.03 29.28
CA GLY A 467 -39.14 -24.45 29.53
C GLY A 467 -40.54 -25.07 29.48
N SER A 468 -41.01 -25.55 28.32
CA SER A 468 -41.98 -26.66 28.24
C SER A 468 -42.14 -27.18 26.80
N ASN A 469 -41.84 -28.47 26.65
CA ASN A 469 -42.33 -29.37 25.60
C ASN A 469 -43.87 -29.46 25.60
N VAL A 470 -44.45 -29.99 24.52
CA VAL A 470 -45.46 -31.09 24.47
C VAL A 470 -45.85 -31.36 22.99
N PRO A 471 -46.27 -32.59 22.61
CA PRO A 471 -45.96 -33.21 21.32
C PRO A 471 -47.17 -33.61 20.44
N ALA A 472 -46.83 -34.12 19.25
CA ALA A 472 -47.41 -35.26 18.51
C ALA A 472 -48.72 -35.16 17.68
N ALA A 473 -48.75 -36.07 16.69
CA ALA A 473 -49.76 -36.43 15.68
C ALA A 473 -49.81 -35.52 14.44
N GLY A 474 -49.78 -35.99 13.19
CA GLY A 474 -49.94 -37.34 12.64
C GLY A 474 -50.70 -37.23 11.31
N ILE A 475 -50.33 -38.07 10.33
CA ILE A 475 -50.80 -38.20 8.93
C ILE A 475 -50.01 -37.36 7.92
#